data_AF-A0A4U2Z6B1-F1
#
_entry.id   AF-A0A4U2Z6B1-F1
#
_cell.length_a   1.000
_cell.length_b   1.000
_cell.length_c   1.000
_cell.angle_alpha   90.00
_cell.angle_beta   90.00
_cell.angle_gamma   90.00
#
_symmetry.space_group_name_H-M   'P 1'
#
loop_
_entity.id
_entity.type
_entity.pdbx_description
1 polymer ?
#
loop_
_entity_poly.entity_id
_entity_poly.type
_entity_poly.pdbx_seq_one_letter_code
_entity_poly.pdbx_strand_id
1 'polypeptide(L)'
;MSIPTKMVGKSLFKTTVQGMKKVAKVRILMLDLAVILALGKFLVPKSIIHLISKGSGRMWCEFLGRNNFLISLYRDMPELKNVRISEINMQDEGQIVAISFDMPVYAERPPKKWQDLGDNTVCVRVDLSAVKEISLAASSFDYKGDIEIFKDESELIVVKITGTVNALIKAEYGFVQSVTAYMKE
;
A
#
# COMPACT_ATOMS: atom_id res chain seq x y z
N MET A 1 -66.40 -13.56 -34.42
CA MET A 1 -65.23 -14.03 -35.18
C MET A 1 -64.22 -12.90 -35.24
N SER A 2 -62.92 -13.22 -35.16
CA SER A 2 -61.76 -12.31 -35.07
C SER A 2 -61.33 -11.86 -33.68
N ILE A 3 -60.27 -12.52 -33.19
CA ILE A 3 -59.39 -12.05 -32.10
C ILE A 3 -58.37 -11.07 -32.70
N PRO A 4 -58.01 -10.00 -31.97
CA PRO A 4 -56.65 -9.50 -32.04
C PRO A 4 -55.96 -9.50 -30.66
N THR A 5 -54.70 -9.91 -30.72
CA THR A 5 -53.73 -10.09 -29.64
C THR A 5 -52.97 -8.79 -29.34
N LYS A 6 -52.31 -8.75 -28.17
CA LYS A 6 -51.16 -7.90 -27.76
C LYS A 6 -51.45 -6.49 -27.23
N MET A 7 -51.28 -6.27 -25.92
CA MET A 7 -49.99 -5.92 -25.26
C MET A 7 -50.28 -5.29 -23.88
N VAL A 8 -50.00 -6.04 -22.81
CA VAL A 8 -49.84 -5.50 -21.45
C VAL A 8 -48.35 -5.33 -21.21
N GLY A 9 -47.88 -4.15 -20.83
CA GLY A 9 -46.48 -3.96 -20.46
C GLY A 9 -45.94 -2.53 -20.50
N LYS A 10 -46.58 -1.57 -19.82
CA LYS A 10 -45.97 -0.27 -19.50
C LYS A 10 -46.45 0.25 -18.14
N SER A 11 -45.96 -0.35 -17.07
CA SER A 11 -45.83 0.31 -15.76
C SER A 11 -45.08 -0.61 -14.82
N LEU A 12 -43.74 -0.63 -14.92
CA LEU A 12 -42.79 -1.20 -13.95
C LEU A 12 -41.36 -1.06 -14.49
N PHE A 13 -40.96 0.15 -14.87
CA PHE A 13 -39.58 0.43 -15.34
C PHE A 13 -39.08 1.77 -14.81
N LYS A 14 -39.38 2.09 -13.54
CA LYS A 14 -38.69 3.19 -12.83
C LYS A 14 -38.32 2.89 -11.36
N THR A 15 -38.47 1.66 -10.89
CA THR A 15 -38.19 1.32 -9.48
C THR A 15 -37.31 0.09 -9.32
N THR A 16 -36.26 -0.06 -10.14
CA THR A 16 -35.30 -1.16 -9.98
C THR A 16 -33.82 -0.74 -10.09
N VAL A 17 -33.52 0.49 -10.54
CA VAL A 17 -32.13 0.95 -10.65
C VAL A 17 -31.59 1.55 -9.34
N GLN A 18 -32.47 1.93 -8.40
CA GLN A 18 -32.04 2.50 -7.10
C GLN A 18 -31.82 1.45 -6.00
N GLY A 19 -32.29 0.21 -6.20
CA GLY A 19 -32.09 -0.91 -5.27
C GLY A 19 -30.84 -1.75 -5.52
N MET A 20 -30.33 -1.79 -6.76
CA MET A 20 -29.17 -2.62 -7.11
C MET A 20 -27.82 -2.01 -6.73
N LYS A 21 -27.73 -0.69 -6.45
CA LYS A 21 -26.47 -0.06 -6.00
C LYS A 21 -26.17 -0.21 -4.50
N LYS A 22 -27.16 -0.62 -3.68
CA LYS A 22 -26.97 -0.75 -2.21
C LYS A 22 -26.81 -2.20 -1.73
N VAL A 23 -27.19 -3.19 -2.53
CA VAL A 23 -27.02 -4.62 -2.20
C VAL A 23 -25.71 -5.20 -2.75
N ALA A 24 -25.09 -4.55 -3.74
CA ALA A 24 -23.75 -4.92 -4.24
C ALA A 24 -22.60 -4.58 -3.26
N LYS A 25 -22.88 -3.86 -2.16
CA LYS A 25 -21.83 -3.31 -1.27
C LYS A 25 -21.58 -4.11 0.02
N VAL A 26 -22.34 -5.18 0.31
CA VAL A 26 -22.23 -5.88 1.62
C VAL A 26 -22.27 -7.42 1.54
N ARG A 27 -22.21 -8.04 0.36
CA ARG A 27 -22.18 -9.52 0.24
C ARG A 27 -21.08 -10.06 -0.68
N ILE A 28 -19.92 -9.42 -0.64
CA ILE A 28 -18.64 -10.02 -1.07
C ILE A 28 -17.76 -10.11 0.19
N LEU A 29 -18.24 -10.83 1.19
CA LEU A 29 -17.46 -11.30 2.31
C LEU A 29 -17.91 -12.75 2.49
N MET A 30 -16.98 -13.67 2.26
CA MET A 30 -17.18 -15.13 2.18
C MET A 30 -17.71 -15.67 0.85
N LEU A 31 -17.00 -15.39 -0.25
CA LEU A 31 -16.86 -16.39 -1.31
C LEU A 31 -15.44 -16.93 -1.19
N ASP A 32 -15.32 -18.21 -0.83
CA ASP A 32 -14.05 -18.92 -0.79
C ASP A 32 -13.32 -18.75 -2.12
N LEU A 33 -12.01 -18.46 -2.04
CA LEU A 33 -11.11 -18.33 -3.19
C LEU A 33 -11.23 -19.51 -4.17
N ALA A 34 -11.57 -20.69 -3.64
CA ALA A 34 -11.84 -21.91 -4.40
C ALA A 34 -13.06 -21.79 -5.34
N VAL A 35 -14.12 -21.08 -4.95
CA VAL A 35 -15.35 -20.94 -5.77
C VAL A 35 -15.13 -19.98 -6.93
N ILE A 36 -14.35 -18.90 -6.71
CA ILE A 36 -13.99 -17.94 -7.76
C ILE A 36 -13.07 -18.59 -8.80
N LEU A 37 -12.12 -19.42 -8.36
CA LEU A 37 -11.22 -20.17 -9.26
C LEU A 37 -11.91 -21.36 -9.95
N ALA A 38 -12.88 -22.02 -9.30
CA ALA A 38 -13.60 -23.17 -9.88
C ALA A 38 -14.61 -22.77 -10.97
N LEU A 39 -15.13 -21.55 -10.94
CA LEU A 39 -15.96 -21.00 -12.02
C LEU A 39 -15.05 -20.38 -13.08
N GLY A 40 -14.43 -21.22 -13.92
CA GLY A 40 -13.47 -20.88 -14.99
C GLY A 40 -13.99 -19.98 -16.13
N LYS A 41 -14.77 -18.94 -15.83
CA LYS A 41 -15.32 -17.96 -16.79
C LYS A 41 -15.21 -16.50 -16.35
N PHE A 42 -14.60 -16.20 -15.21
CA PHE A 42 -14.33 -14.82 -14.82
C PHE A 42 -12.82 -14.56 -14.79
N LEU A 43 -12.34 -13.80 -15.79
CA LEU A 43 -11.07 -13.10 -15.71
C LEU A 43 -11.20 -12.05 -14.60
N VAL A 44 -10.86 -12.43 -13.37
CA VAL A 44 -10.72 -11.47 -12.29
C VAL A 44 -9.49 -10.62 -12.62
N PRO A 45 -9.61 -9.29 -12.78
CA PRO A 45 -8.46 -8.41 -12.98
C PRO A 45 -7.41 -8.63 -11.90
N LYS A 46 -6.11 -8.63 -12.24
CA LYS A 46 -5.03 -8.81 -11.26
C LYS A 46 -5.10 -7.80 -10.11
N SER A 47 -5.58 -6.58 -10.37
CA SER A 47 -5.87 -5.55 -9.36
C SER A 47 -6.88 -6.01 -8.28
N ILE A 48 -7.86 -6.85 -8.64
CA ILE A 48 -8.83 -7.43 -7.71
C ILE A 48 -8.24 -8.63 -6.97
N ILE A 49 -7.39 -9.44 -7.62
CA ILE A 49 -6.64 -10.53 -6.94
C ILE A 49 -5.75 -9.96 -5.83
N HIS A 50 -5.11 -8.81 -6.07
CA HIS A 50 -4.30 -8.11 -5.08
C HIS A 50 -5.14 -7.60 -3.89
N LEU A 51 -6.38 -7.15 -4.14
CA LEU A 51 -7.31 -6.73 -3.09
C LEU A 51 -7.91 -7.90 -2.28
N ILE A 52 -8.14 -9.07 -2.91
CA ILE A 52 -8.73 -10.27 -2.28
C ILE A 52 -7.67 -11.05 -1.47
N SER A 53 -6.37 -10.85 -1.74
CA SER A 53 -5.24 -11.39 -0.95
C SER A 53 -5.10 -10.78 0.47
N LYS A 54 -6.10 -10.03 0.98
CA LYS A 54 -6.15 -9.53 2.36
C LYS A 54 -6.41 -10.64 3.39
N GLY A 55 -5.52 -11.63 3.42
CA GLY A 55 -5.58 -12.80 4.31
C GLY A 55 -4.22 -13.31 4.80
N SER A 56 -3.12 -12.62 4.47
CA SER A 56 -1.82 -12.78 5.11
C SER A 56 -1.02 -11.52 4.77
N GLY A 57 -0.76 -10.66 5.75
CA GLY A 57 -0.20 -9.33 5.55
C GLY A 57 1.16 -9.40 4.89
N ARG A 58 1.23 -9.16 3.57
CA ARG A 58 2.49 -8.98 2.87
C ARG A 58 3.10 -7.69 3.39
N MET A 59 4.16 -7.83 4.18
CA MET A 59 4.80 -6.71 4.82
C MET A 59 5.42 -5.84 3.74
N TRP A 60 5.18 -4.52 3.76
CA TRP A 60 5.70 -3.58 2.75
C TRP A 60 7.22 -3.73 2.51
N CYS A 61 7.95 -4.17 3.54
CA CYS A 61 9.39 -4.39 3.49
C CYS A 61 9.79 -5.65 2.71
N GLU A 62 8.89 -6.60 2.43
CA GLU A 62 9.17 -7.81 1.63
C GLU A 62 9.54 -7.46 0.18
N PHE A 63 9.06 -6.33 -0.31
CA PHE A 63 9.42 -5.83 -1.64
C PHE A 63 10.82 -5.20 -1.69
N LEU A 64 11.48 -5.06 -0.54
CA LEU A 64 12.77 -4.43 -0.39
C LEU A 64 13.85 -5.47 -0.02
N GLY A 65 15.00 -5.38 -0.67
CA GLY A 65 16.18 -6.14 -0.27
C GLY A 65 16.74 -5.66 1.08
N ARG A 66 17.58 -6.50 1.71
CA ARG A 66 18.30 -6.19 2.97
C ARG A 66 17.39 -5.84 4.17
N ASN A 67 16.14 -6.30 4.15
CA ASN A 67 15.14 -6.04 5.18
C ASN A 67 15.28 -6.90 6.45
N ASN A 68 16.17 -7.90 6.49
CA ASN A 68 16.27 -8.87 7.59
C ASN A 68 16.44 -8.20 8.97
N PHE A 69 17.29 -7.17 9.06
CA PHE A 69 17.47 -6.46 10.32
C PHE A 69 16.19 -5.76 10.76
N LEU A 70 15.50 -5.05 9.85
CA LEU A 70 14.22 -4.40 10.12
C LEU A 70 13.16 -5.42 10.58
N ILE A 71 13.03 -6.54 9.88
CA ILE A 71 12.05 -7.59 10.22
C ILE A 71 12.35 -8.17 11.61
N SER A 72 13.63 -8.30 12.00
CA SER A 72 13.99 -8.84 13.31
C SER A 72 13.55 -7.98 14.50
N LEU A 73 13.35 -6.67 14.27
CA LEU A 73 12.95 -5.70 15.29
C LEU A 73 11.47 -5.80 15.66
N TYR A 74 10.64 -6.28 14.74
CA TYR A 74 9.19 -6.24 14.86
C TYR A 74 8.59 -7.64 14.90
N ARG A 75 7.62 -7.87 15.80
CA ARG A 75 6.83 -9.12 15.74
C ARG A 75 5.90 -9.10 14.54
N ASP A 76 5.19 -7.99 14.38
CA ASP A 76 4.28 -7.70 13.28
C ASP A 76 4.71 -6.36 12.68
N MET A 77 4.95 -6.32 11.37
CA MET A 77 5.43 -5.09 10.72
C MET A 77 4.33 -4.02 10.76
N PRO A 78 4.56 -2.84 11.36
CA PRO A 78 3.53 -1.82 11.44
C PRO A 78 3.24 -1.21 10.06
N GLU A 79 1.97 -0.84 9.84
CA GLU A 79 1.58 -0.03 8.68
C GLU A 79 2.18 1.37 8.81
N LEU A 80 2.72 1.90 7.71
CA LEU A 80 3.34 3.23 7.68
C LEU A 80 2.26 4.32 7.56
N LYS A 81 1.53 4.54 8.65
CA LYS A 81 0.45 5.54 8.73
C LYS A 81 0.91 6.80 9.47
N ASN A 82 0.65 7.96 8.86
CA ASN A 82 1.00 9.28 9.40
C ASN A 82 2.43 9.37 9.94
N VAL A 83 3.39 8.78 9.23
CA VAL A 83 4.80 8.74 9.63
C VAL A 83 5.48 10.06 9.28
N ARG A 84 6.47 10.45 10.09
CA ARG A 84 7.32 11.59 9.76
C ARG A 84 8.30 11.18 8.66
N ILE A 85 8.39 12.01 7.63
CA ILE A 85 9.33 11.82 6.51
C ILE A 85 10.47 12.81 6.73
N SER A 86 11.64 12.30 7.08
CA SER A 86 12.79 13.12 7.42
C SER A 86 13.57 13.56 6.20
N GLU A 87 13.55 12.76 5.13
CA GLU A 87 14.32 13.03 3.90
C GLU A 87 13.67 12.36 2.69
N ILE A 88 13.63 13.08 1.57
CA ILE A 88 13.52 12.51 0.21
C ILE A 88 14.66 13.12 -0.60
N ASN A 89 15.61 12.32 -1.04
CA ASN A 89 16.86 12.77 -1.63
C ASN A 89 17.14 12.06 -2.96
N MET A 90 17.33 12.85 -4.02
CA MET A 90 17.71 12.36 -5.35
C MET A 90 19.22 12.34 -5.49
N GLN A 91 19.77 11.19 -5.84
CA GLN A 91 21.20 10.94 -6.03
C GLN A 91 21.46 10.47 -7.47
N ASP A 92 22.73 10.53 -7.89
CA ASP A 92 23.19 10.03 -9.19
C ASP A 92 22.30 10.47 -10.35
N GLU A 93 22.10 11.79 -10.47
CA GLU A 93 21.28 12.40 -11.52
C GLU A 93 19.81 11.87 -11.56
N GLY A 94 19.30 11.44 -10.40
CA GLY A 94 17.93 10.91 -10.24
C GLY A 94 17.81 9.41 -10.47
N GLN A 95 18.92 8.69 -10.71
CA GLN A 95 18.90 7.23 -10.81
C GLN A 95 18.58 6.54 -9.49
N ILE A 96 18.86 7.23 -8.36
CA ILE A 96 18.59 6.76 -7.02
C ILE A 96 17.71 7.79 -6.29
N VAL A 97 16.67 7.30 -5.62
CA VAL A 97 15.89 8.09 -4.66
C VAL A 97 15.98 7.43 -3.30
N ALA A 98 16.53 8.16 -2.34
CA ALA A 98 16.56 7.76 -0.93
C ALA A 98 15.40 8.41 -0.17
N ILE A 99 14.73 7.63 0.66
CA ILE A 99 13.62 8.08 1.52
C ILE A 99 13.95 7.66 2.94
N SER A 100 13.95 8.62 3.86
CA SER A 100 14.11 8.36 5.29
C SER A 100 12.82 8.72 6.02
N PHE A 101 12.34 7.83 6.88
CA PHE A 101 11.12 8.03 7.67
C PHE A 101 11.20 7.40 9.06
N ASP A 102 10.47 7.99 10.00
CA ASP A 102 10.33 7.45 11.35
C ASP A 102 9.28 6.33 11.34
N MET A 103 9.60 5.19 11.97
CA MET A 103 8.62 4.13 12.19
C MET A 103 7.51 4.63 13.12
N PRO A 104 6.24 4.26 12.87
CA PRO A 104 5.10 4.76 13.65
C PRO A 104 5.07 4.20 15.08
N VAL A 105 5.72 3.07 15.31
CA VAL A 105 5.85 2.40 16.61
C VAL A 105 7.32 2.04 16.82
N TYR A 106 7.80 2.24 18.04
CA TYR A 106 9.14 1.80 18.43
C TYR A 106 9.26 0.27 18.36
N ALA A 107 10.47 -0.23 18.10
CA ALA A 107 10.72 -1.66 17.97
C ALA A 107 10.34 -2.43 19.24
N GLU A 108 9.69 -3.60 19.12
CA GLU A 108 9.46 -4.49 20.27
C GLU A 108 10.71 -5.27 20.66
N ARG A 109 11.66 -5.43 19.73
CA ARG A 109 12.95 -6.12 19.95
C ARG A 109 14.13 -5.21 19.57
N PRO A 110 14.29 -4.05 20.23
CA PRO A 110 15.39 -3.15 19.93
C PRO A 110 16.73 -3.76 20.37
N PRO A 111 17.83 -3.56 19.61
CA PRO A 111 19.17 -3.91 20.05
C PRO A 111 19.50 -3.28 21.40
N LYS A 112 20.30 -3.98 22.21
CA LYS A 112 20.69 -3.51 23.55
C LYS A 112 21.25 -2.09 23.55
N LYS A 113 22.06 -1.74 22.54
CA LYS A 113 22.64 -0.40 22.38
C LYS A 113 21.57 0.71 22.38
N TRP A 114 20.44 0.51 21.70
CA TRP A 114 19.38 1.53 21.63
C TRP A 114 18.66 1.67 22.98
N GLN A 115 18.48 0.55 23.70
CA GLN A 115 17.91 0.56 25.05
C GLN A 115 18.82 1.32 26.02
N ASP A 116 20.13 1.04 25.98
CA ASP A 116 21.12 1.70 26.85
C ASP A 116 21.22 3.21 26.57
N LEU A 117 20.94 3.65 25.34
CA LEU A 117 20.92 5.06 24.94
C LEU A 117 19.57 5.76 25.22
N GLY A 118 18.53 5.01 25.61
CA GLY A 118 17.18 5.55 25.80
C GLY A 118 16.48 5.96 24.50
N ASP A 119 16.89 5.40 23.36
CA ASP A 119 16.27 5.69 22.07
C ASP A 119 14.80 5.26 22.07
N ASN A 120 13.91 6.08 21.53
CA ASN A 120 12.47 5.85 21.51
C ASN A 120 11.85 5.92 20.10
N THR A 121 12.66 6.22 19.08
CA THR A 121 12.21 6.33 17.69
C THR A 121 13.15 5.53 16.79
N VAL A 122 12.58 4.70 15.91
CA VAL A 122 13.34 4.00 14.86
C VAL A 122 13.20 4.80 13.56
N CYS A 123 14.31 5.03 12.87
CA CYS A 123 14.34 5.65 11.55
C CYS A 123 14.79 4.61 10.52
N VAL A 124 14.04 4.50 9.43
CA VAL A 124 14.36 3.61 8.32
C VAL A 124 14.69 4.47 7.09
N ARG A 125 15.80 4.12 6.44
CA ARG A 125 16.14 4.64 5.12
C ARG A 125 15.98 3.55 4.07
N VAL A 126 15.25 3.87 3.02
CA VAL A 126 15.06 3.03 1.84
C VAL A 126 15.65 3.74 0.63
N ASP A 127 16.49 3.03 -0.12
CA ASP A 127 17.03 3.52 -1.38
C ASP A 127 16.36 2.76 -2.54
N LEU A 128 15.82 3.51 -3.50
CA LEU A 128 15.19 3.02 -4.73
C LEU A 128 16.14 3.30 -5.90
N SER A 129 16.46 2.29 -6.71
CA SER A 129 17.47 2.38 -7.77
C SER A 129 16.90 2.03 -9.15
N ALA A 130 17.55 2.52 -10.20
CA ALA A 130 17.05 2.45 -11.57
C ALA A 130 15.63 3.02 -11.66
N VAL A 131 15.48 4.24 -11.12
CA VAL A 131 14.21 4.95 -11.04
C VAL A 131 13.68 5.27 -12.43
N LYS A 132 12.37 5.04 -12.63
CA LYS A 132 11.65 5.25 -13.90
C LYS A 132 10.71 6.44 -13.85
N GLU A 133 10.19 6.74 -12.67
CA GLU A 133 9.21 7.80 -12.48
C GLU A 133 9.39 8.39 -11.08
N ILE A 134 9.38 9.73 -11.02
CA ILE A 134 9.36 10.48 -9.76
C ILE A 134 8.33 11.60 -9.93
N SER A 135 7.43 11.72 -8.97
CA SER A 135 6.67 12.95 -8.72
C SER A 135 6.76 13.29 -7.25
N LEU A 136 6.90 14.59 -6.95
CA LEU A 136 7.01 15.10 -5.60
C LEU A 136 6.27 16.44 -5.53
N ALA A 137 5.38 16.57 -4.55
CA ALA A 137 4.68 17.81 -4.25
C ALA A 137 4.57 17.97 -2.73
N ALA A 138 4.88 19.16 -2.23
CA ALA A 138 4.82 19.48 -0.81
C ALA A 138 3.87 20.66 -0.57
N SER A 139 3.10 20.61 0.52
CA SER A 139 2.16 21.66 0.90
C SER A 139 2.48 22.35 2.24
N SER A 140 3.38 21.79 3.04
CA SER A 140 3.87 22.37 4.30
C SER A 140 5.32 21.95 4.57
N PHE A 141 5.89 22.37 5.69
CA PHE A 141 7.23 21.94 6.13
C PHE A 141 7.19 20.85 7.23
N ASP A 142 6.00 20.49 7.73
CA ASP A 142 5.82 19.35 8.65
C ASP A 142 5.55 18.09 7.81
N TYR A 143 6.61 17.53 7.23
CA TYR A 143 6.50 16.39 6.32
C TYR A 143 6.06 15.12 7.04
N LYS A 144 4.79 14.76 6.81
CA LYS A 144 4.13 13.58 7.30
C LYS A 144 3.25 12.99 6.21
N GLY A 145 3.13 11.67 6.22
CA GLY A 145 2.25 10.99 5.28
C GLY A 145 2.09 9.52 5.58
N ASP A 146 1.13 8.94 4.89
CA ASP A 146 1.00 7.50 4.76
C ASP A 146 1.95 7.04 3.65
N ILE A 147 2.68 5.95 3.90
CA ILE A 147 3.58 5.33 2.92
C ILE A 147 3.02 3.95 2.54
N GLU A 148 2.84 3.72 1.25
CA GLU A 148 2.53 2.42 0.68
C GLU A 148 3.70 1.98 -0.20
N ILE A 149 4.21 0.76 0.02
CA ILE A 149 5.25 0.14 -0.80
C ILE A 149 4.72 -1.19 -1.32
N PHE A 150 4.71 -1.35 -2.64
CA PHE A 150 4.20 -2.53 -3.32
C PHE A 150 4.85 -2.69 -4.68
N LYS A 151 4.56 -3.81 -5.36
CA LYS A 151 4.89 -3.99 -6.78
C LYS A 151 3.66 -3.80 -7.66
N ASP A 152 3.82 -3.07 -8.76
CA ASP A 152 2.76 -2.93 -9.76
C ASP A 152 2.72 -4.10 -10.76
N GLU A 153 1.84 -4.00 -11.76
CA GLU A 153 1.67 -5.06 -12.78
C GLU A 153 2.91 -5.27 -13.67
N SER A 154 3.82 -4.30 -13.69
CA SER A 154 5.10 -4.36 -14.42
C SER A 154 6.26 -4.81 -13.52
N GLU A 155 5.96 -5.31 -12.32
CA GLU A 155 6.93 -5.75 -11.30
C GLU A 155 7.86 -4.64 -10.77
N LEU A 156 7.55 -3.37 -11.07
CA LEU A 156 8.27 -2.23 -10.52
C LEU A 156 7.87 -2.01 -9.07
N ILE A 157 8.85 -1.65 -8.24
CA ILE A 157 8.59 -1.20 -6.88
C ILE A 157 7.99 0.20 -6.97
N VAL A 158 6.81 0.36 -6.37
CA VAL A 158 6.10 1.62 -6.26
C VAL A 158 6.12 2.04 -4.81
N VAL A 159 6.67 3.22 -4.55
CA VAL A 159 6.51 3.92 -3.27
C VAL A 159 5.57 5.09 -3.47
N LYS A 160 4.45 5.05 -2.75
CA LYS A 160 3.45 6.12 -2.75
C LYS A 160 3.39 6.73 -1.36
N ILE A 161 3.54 8.05 -1.32
CA ILE A 161 3.43 8.85 -0.10
C ILE A 161 2.25 9.80 -0.26
N THR A 162 1.34 9.84 0.71
CA THR A 162 0.18 10.74 0.70
C THR A 162 0.06 11.47 2.04
N GLY A 163 0.01 12.81 2.02
CA GLY A 163 -0.05 13.62 3.23
C GLY A 163 0.31 15.08 2.98
N THR A 164 1.08 15.68 3.89
CA THR A 164 1.63 17.03 3.71
C THR A 164 2.75 17.08 2.67
N VAL A 165 3.33 15.92 2.39
CA VAL A 165 4.13 15.63 1.20
C VAL A 165 3.50 14.48 0.44
N ASN A 166 3.41 14.64 -0.88
CA ASN A 166 2.87 13.64 -1.79
C ASN A 166 3.99 13.24 -2.74
N ALA A 167 4.26 11.95 -2.83
CA ALA A 167 5.27 11.41 -3.73
C ALA A 167 4.78 10.13 -4.40
N LEU A 168 5.18 9.96 -5.66
CA LEU A 168 5.09 8.68 -6.35
C LEU A 168 6.45 8.39 -6.96
N ILE A 169 7.06 7.28 -6.58
CA ILE A 169 8.35 6.85 -7.10
C ILE A 169 8.18 5.43 -7.62
N LYS A 170 8.64 5.18 -8.84
CA LYS A 170 8.70 3.83 -9.44
C LYS A 170 10.13 3.47 -9.77
N ALA A 171 10.56 2.29 -9.36
CA ALA A 171 11.94 1.84 -9.52
C ALA A 171 12.00 0.32 -9.79
N GLU A 172 13.10 -0.15 -10.39
CA GLU A 172 13.31 -1.59 -10.59
C GLU A 172 13.73 -2.29 -9.29
N TYR A 173 14.50 -1.60 -8.43
CA TYR A 173 15.07 -2.16 -7.21
C TYR A 173 14.84 -1.23 -6.01
N GLY A 174 14.76 -1.83 -4.83
CA GLY A 174 14.57 -1.14 -3.57
C GLY A 174 15.26 -1.89 -2.44
N PHE A 175 15.93 -1.16 -1.56
CA PHE A 175 16.72 -1.73 -0.47
C PHE A 175 16.49 -0.97 0.81
N VAL A 176 16.36 -1.69 1.92
CA VAL A 176 16.56 -1.08 3.24
C VAL A 176 18.04 -0.77 3.38
N GLN A 177 18.38 0.51 3.31
CA GLN A 177 19.77 0.97 3.30
C GLN A 177 20.32 1.12 4.71
N SER A 178 19.50 1.62 5.64
CA SER A 178 19.87 1.69 7.05
C SER A 178 18.64 1.66 7.94
N VAL A 179 18.80 1.11 9.14
CA VAL A 179 17.83 1.23 10.23
C VAL A 179 18.59 1.72 11.46
N THR A 180 18.22 2.89 11.94
CA THR A 180 18.84 3.55 13.09
C THR A 180 17.79 3.85 14.14
N ALA A 181 18.21 4.23 15.34
CA ALA A 181 17.32 4.75 16.35
C ALA A 181 17.92 5.99 16.99
N TYR A 182 17.04 6.80 17.57
CA TYR A 182 17.41 7.99 18.31
C TYR A 182 16.36 8.31 19.37
N MET A 183 16.76 9.12 20.35
CA MET A 183 15.85 9.72 21.32
C MET A 183 15.21 10.97 20.73
N LYS A 184 13.89 10.92 20.56
CA LYS A 184 13.07 12.04 20.15
C LYS A 184 12.49 12.71 21.38
N GLU A 185 12.70 14.02 21.48
CA GLU A 185 12.17 14.89 22.55
C GLU A 185 10.64 14.95 22.54
#